data_AF-A0A7V6Z2X4-F1
#
_entry.id   AF-A0A7V6Z2X4-F1
#
_cell.length_a   1.000
_cell.length_b   1.000
_cell.length_c   1.000
_cell.angle_alpha   90.00
_cell.angle_beta   90.00
_cell.angle_gamma   90.00
#
_symmetry.space_group_name_H-M   'P 1'
#
loop_
_entity.id
_entity.type
_entity.pdbx_description
1 polymer ?
#
loop_
_entity_poly.entity_id
_entity_poly.type
_entity_poly.pdbx_seq_one_letter_code
_entity_poly.pdbx_strand_id
1 'polypeptide(L)' 'GLNSKVQMIKSNARGFRNFENYRTRILFFCGKLDLHPL' A
#
# COMPACT_ATOMS: atom_id res chain seq x y z
N GLY A 1 -0.23 15.95 -0.01
CA GLY A 1 -0.83 15.65 1.31
C GLY A 1 -1.10 14.16 1.45
N LEU A 2 -1.45 13.65 2.64
CA LEU A 2 -1.65 12.21 2.89
C LEU A 2 -2.68 11.58 1.92
N ASN A 3 -3.76 12.33 1.63
CA ASN A 3 -4.76 11.96 0.63
C ASN A 3 -4.21 11.81 -0.81
N SER A 4 -3.21 12.61 -1.19
CA SER A 4 -2.60 12.50 -2.53
C SER A 4 -1.73 11.25 -2.65
N LYS A 5 -1.07 10.82 -1.57
CA LYS A 5 -0.33 9.55 -1.53
C LYS A 5 -1.27 8.35 -1.63
N VAL A 6 -2.39 8.37 -0.90
CA VAL A 6 -3.42 7.30 -0.98
C VAL A 6 -4.02 7.21 -2.38
N GLN A 7 -4.34 8.35 -3.00
CA GLN A 7 -4.83 8.41 -4.38
C GLN A 7 -3.80 7.87 -5.39
N MET A 8 -2.51 8.21 -5.22
CA MET A 8 -1.43 7.68 -6.06
C MET A 8 -1.31 6.16 -5.92
N ILE A 9 -1.43 5.62 -4.70
CA ILE A 9 -1.42 4.17 -4.47
C ILE A 9 -2.65 3.50 -5.09
N LYS A 10 -3.85 4.10 -4.97
CA LYS A 10 -5.08 3.63 -5.67
C LYS A 10 -4.94 3.64 -7.19
N SER A 11 -4.35 4.68 -7.78
CA SER A 11 -4.18 4.79 -9.23
C SER A 11 -3.16 3.76 -9.76
N ASN A 12 -2.07 3.54 -9.02
CA ASN A 12 -1.06 2.52 -9.32
C ASN A 12 -1.52 1.09 -8.99
N ALA A 13 -2.69 0.93 -8.35
CA ALA A 13 -3.21 -0.35 -7.92
C ALA A 13 -3.92 -1.16 -9.01
N ARG A 14 -4.05 -0.62 -10.23
CA ARG A 14 -4.61 -1.32 -11.39
C ARG A 14 -3.94 -2.68 -11.70
N GLY A 15 -2.76 -2.97 -11.13
CA GLY A 15 -2.06 -4.26 -11.23
C GLY A 15 -2.18 -5.20 -10.02
N PHE A 16 -2.80 -4.81 -8.90
CA PHE A 16 -2.99 -5.73 -7.77
C PHE A 16 -4.22 -6.59 -8.02
N ARG A 17 -3.99 -7.80 -8.52
CA ARG A 17 -5.02 -8.84 -8.64
C ARG A 17 -5.58 -9.29 -7.29
N ASN A 18 -4.92 -8.97 -6.18
CA ASN A 18 -5.35 -9.34 -4.83
C ASN A 18 -5.30 -8.14 -3.87
N PHE A 19 -6.41 -7.89 -3.16
CA PHE A 19 -6.58 -6.81 -2.20
C PHE A 19 -5.61 -6.91 -1.00
N GLU A 20 -5.22 -8.13 -0.62
CA GLU A 20 -4.20 -8.39 0.42
C GLU A 20 -2.88 -7.70 0.08
N ASN A 21 -2.39 -7.86 -1.15
CA ASN A 21 -1.14 -7.24 -1.60
C ASN A 21 -1.23 -5.71 -1.65
N TYR A 22 -2.41 -5.19 -2.01
CA TYR A 22 -2.68 -3.76 -2.00
C TYR A 22 -2.64 -3.18 -0.58
N ARG A 23 -3.27 -3.88 0.39
CA ARG A 23 -3.27 -3.51 1.81
C ARG A 23 -1.86 -3.55 2.39
N THR A 24 -1.10 -4.63 2.15
CA THR A 24 0.29 -4.75 2.60
C THR A 24 1.14 -3.60 2.08
N ARG A 25 0.97 -3.20 0.82
CA ARG A 25 1.75 -2.10 0.22
C ARG A 25 1.41 -0.74 0.83
N ILE A 26 0.14 -0.47 1.13
CA ILE A 26 -0.25 0.74 1.87
C ILE A 26 0.36 0.73 3.27
N LEU A 27 0.26 -0.38 3.98
CA LEU A 27 0.77 -0.51 5.35
C LEU A 27 2.31 -0.39 5.40
N PHE A 28 3.01 -0.93 4.40
CA PHE A 28 4.47 -0.81 4.27
C PHE A 28 4.91 0.63 3.99
N PHE A 29 4.33 1.29 2.97
CA PHE A 29 4.77 2.63 2.57
C PHE A 29 4.17 3.78 3.38
N CYS A 30 3.03 3.57 4.04
CA CYS A 30 2.29 4.63 4.74
C CYS A 30 1.91 4.27 6.18
N GLY A 31 1.88 2.98 6.56
CA GLY A 31 1.38 2.51 7.85
C GLY A 31 2.45 2.12 8.87
N LYS A 32 3.76 2.27 8.56
CA LYS A 32 4.87 1.79 9.41
C LYS A 32 4.75 0.30 9.79
N LEU A 33 4.25 -0.54 8.88
CA LEU A 33 4.26 -1.97 9.09
C LEU A 33 5.72 -2.42 9.16
N ASP A 34 6.19 -2.76 10.37
CA ASP A 34 7.48 -3.40 10.57
C ASP A 34 7.43 -4.73 9.84
N LEU A 35 8.10 -4.79 8.69
CA LEU A 35 8.39 -6.03 8.01
C LEU A 35 9.45 -6.73 8.85
N HIS A 36 9.05 -7.37 9.94
CA HIS A 36 9.91 -8.35 10.58
C HIS A 36 10.16 -9.45 9.56
N PRO A 37 11.40 -9.67 9.10
CA PRO A 37 11.70 -10.84 8.30
C PRO A 37 11.51 -12.06 9.20
N LEU A 38 10.60 -12.94 8.81
CA LEU A 38 10.60 -14.34 9.25
C LEU A 38 11.63 -15.11 8.43
#